data_AF-A0A9D7IXM7-F1
#
_entry.id   AF-A0A9D7IXM7-F1
#
_cell.length_a   1.000
_cell.length_b   1.000
_cell.length_c   1.000
_cell.angle_alpha   90.00
_cell.angle_beta   90.00
_cell.angle_gamma   90.00
#
_symmetry.space_group_name_H-M   'P 1'
#
loop_
_entity.id
_entity.type
_entity.pdbx_description
1 polymer ?
#
loop_
_entity_poly.entity_id
_entity_poly.type
_entity_poly.pdbx_seq_one_letter_code
_entity_poly.pdbx_strand_id
1 'polypeptide(L)' 'MIDFSVDYNINPQTVLTFYISGVKGGDVPGRIYPDGRNAAFAYLEVTRRF' A
#
# COMPACT_ATOMS: atom_id res chain seq x y z
N MET A 1 -8.17 -5.88 -7.79
CA MET A 1 -7.38 -5.43 -6.63
C MET A 1 -5.93 -5.70 -6.96
N ILE A 2 -5.09 -4.68 -6.90
CA ILE A 2 -3.64 -4.80 -7.12
C ILE A 2 -2.99 -4.39 -5.81
N ASP A 3 -2.08 -5.23 -5.31
CA ASP A 3 -1.31 -5.01 -4.11
C ASP A 3 0.15 -5.21 -4.47
N PHE A 4 1.00 -4.23 -4.17
CA PHE A 4 2.42 -4.30 -4.43
C PHE A 4 3.20 -3.73 -3.26
N SER A 5 4.09 -4.54 -2.72
CA SER A 5 5.01 -4.19 -1.64
C SER A 5 6.44 -4.48 -2.10
N VAL A 6 7.35 -3.57 -1.78
CA VAL A 6 8.79 -3.74 -1.98
C VAL A 6 9.50 -3.29 -0.73
N ASP A 7 10.26 -4.21 -0.14
CA ASP A 7 11.14 -3.95 0.98
C ASP A 7 12.58 -3.87 0.49
N TYR A 8 13.25 -2.77 0.81
CA TYR A 8 14.64 -2.53 0.51
C TYR A 8 15.44 -2.42 1.81
N ASN A 9 16.31 -3.40 2.06
CA ASN A 9 17.23 -3.38 3.19
C ASN A 9 18.43 -2.50 2.85
N ILE A 10 18.50 -1.31 3.46
CA ILE A 10 19.64 -0.40 3.29
C ILE A 10 20.82 -0.91 4.12
N ASN A 11 20.54 -1.30 5.36
CA ASN A 11 21.50 -1.85 6.32
C ASN A 11 20.79 -2.92 7.16
N PRO A 12 21.52 -3.78 7.91
CA PRO A 12 20.90 -4.78 8.80
C PRO A 12 19.91 -4.19 9.84
N GLN A 13 20.00 -2.89 10.09
CA GLN A 13 19.17 -2.15 11.04
C GLN A 13 18.13 -1.25 10.39
N THR A 14 18.15 -1.06 9.06
CA THR A 14 17.30 -0.08 8.37
C THR A 14 16.64 -0.69 7.15
N VAL A 15 15.31 -0.64 7.13
CA VAL A 15 14.46 -1.13 6.05
C VAL A 15 13.62 0.01 5.50
N LEU A 16 13.57 0.11 4.18
CA LEU A 16 12.72 1.04 3.44
C LEU A 16 11.63 0.23 2.75
N THR A 17 10.39 0.46 3.13
CA THR A 17 9.22 -0.24 2.60
C THR A 17 8.43 0.70 1.71
N PHE A 18 8.20 0.28 0.46
CA PHE A 18 7.30 0.93 -0.47
C PHE A 18 6.06 0.06 -0.63
N TYR A 19 4.90 0.64 -0.38
CA TYR A 19 3.63 -0.04 -0.54
C TYR A 19 2.70 0.77 -1.43
N ILE A 20 2.11 0.10 -2.42
CA ILE A 20 1.06 0.65 -3.27
C ILE A 20 -0.06 -0.38 -3.42
N SER A 21 -1.28 0.06 -3.12
CA SER A 21 -2.48 -0.75 -3.23
C SER A 21 -3.55 0.01 -4.00
N GLY A 22 -4.16 -0.68 -4.95
CA GLY A 22 -5.19 -0.15 -5.82
C GLY A 22 -6.42 -1.04 -5.80
N VAL A 23 -7.52 -0.51 -5.29
CA VAL A 23 -8.84 -1.14 -5.42
C VAL A 23 -9.57 -0.44 -6.57
N LYS A 24 -9.62 -1.11 -7.72
CA LYS A 24 -10.47 -0.72 -8.85
C LYS A 24 -11.76 -1.52 -8.76
N GLY A 25 -12.85 -0.87 -8.36
CA GLY A 25 -14.10 -1.54 -8.00
C GLY A 25 -15.21 -1.46 -9.04
N GLY A 26 -15.73 -2.63 -9.40
CA GLY A 26 -17.14 -2.79 -9.83
C GLY A 26 -18.10 -2.75 -8.63
N ASP A 27 -19.27 -3.40 -8.73
CA ASP A 27 -20.39 -3.30 -7.75
C ASP A 27 -20.02 -3.58 -6.27
N VAL A 28 -18.99 -4.39 -5.99
CA VAL A 28 -18.65 -4.82 -4.63
C VAL A 28 -17.87 -3.76 -3.82
N PRO A 29 -16.74 -3.18 -4.31
CA PRO A 29 -16.08 -2.10 -3.57
C PRO A 29 -16.90 -0.81 -3.47
N GLY A 30 -17.76 -0.52 -4.45
CA GLY A 30 -18.66 0.63 -4.41
C GLY A 30 -19.78 0.53 -3.36
N ARG A 31 -20.08 -0.67 -2.87
CA ARG A 31 -21.01 -0.90 -1.75
C ARG A 31 -20.36 -0.77 -0.37
N ILE A 32 -19.03 -0.94 -0.29
CA ILE A 32 -18.27 -0.89 0.97
C ILE A 32 -17.69 0.53 1.17
N TYR A 33 -17.30 1.20 0.08
CA TYR A 33 -16.78 2.56 0.08
C TYR A 33 -17.64 3.42 -0.84
N PRO A 34 -18.67 4.12 -0.32
CA PRO A 34 -19.67 4.83 -1.14
C PRO A 34 -19.08 5.93 -2.03
N ASP A 35 -17.96 6.55 -1.62
CA ASP A 35 -17.20 7.54 -2.43
C ASP A 35 -16.00 6.93 -3.18
N GLY A 36 -15.66 5.67 -2.91
CA GLY A 36 -14.38 5.04 -3.25
C GLY A 36 -14.47 4.05 -4.42
N ARG A 37 -15.09 4.45 -5.53
CA ARG A 37 -15.21 3.59 -6.72
C ARG A 37 -13.83 3.20 -7.31
N ASN A 38 -12.84 4.07 -7.10
CA ASN A 38 -11.42 3.82 -7.35
C ASN A 38 -10.63 4.40 -6.17
N ALA A 39 -10.11 3.53 -5.30
CA ALA A 39 -9.26 3.95 -4.19
C ALA A 39 -7.83 3.47 -4.46
N ALA A 40 -6.88 4.39 -4.44
CA ALA A 40 -5.45 4.11 -4.53
C ALA A 40 -4.79 4.61 -3.25
N PHE A 41 -4.09 3.70 -2.57
CA PHE A 41 -3.32 3.97 -1.36
C PHE A 41 -1.86 3.71 -1.67
N ALA A 42 -1.00 4.65 -1.31
CA ALA A 42 0.44 4.46 -1.37
C ALA A 42 1.04 4.98 -0.07
N TYR A 43 1.97 4.24 0.51
CA TYR A 43 2.78 4.72 1.62
C TYR A 43 4.23 4.30 1.46
N LEU A 44 5.10 5.10 2.07
CA LEU A 44 6.52 4.87 2.16
C LEU A 44 6.87 4.87 3.64
N GLU A 45 7.48 3.78 4.10
CA GLU A 45 7.89 3.60 5.49
C GLU A 45 9.40 3.42 5.58
N VAL A 46 10.04 4.11 6.53
CA VAL A 46 11.44 3.89 6.89
C VAL A 46 11.49 3.39 8.31
N THR A 47 11.90 2.14 8.48
CA THR A 47 11.99 1.48 9.78
C THR A 47 13.46 1.28 10.15
N ARG A 48 13.89 1.89 11.27
CA ARG A 48 15.22 1.71 11.85
C ARG A 48 15.11 1.05 13.22
N ARG A 49 15.77 -0.10 13.42
CA ARG A 49 15.88 -0.79 14.71
C ARG A 49 17.12 -0.28 15.46
N PHE A 50 16.96 0.08 16.73
CA PHE A 50 18.03 0.52 17.64
C PHE A 50 18.53 -0.63 18.49
#